data_AF-A0A1H5ASC8-F1
#
_entry.id   AF-A0A1H5ASC8-F1
#
_cell.length_a   1.000
_cell.length_b   1.000
_cell.length_c   1.000
_cell.angle_alpha   90.00
_cell.angle_beta   90.00
_cell.angle_gamma   90.00
#
_symmetry.space_group_name_H-M   'P 1'
#
loop_
_entity.id
_entity.type
_entity.pdbx_description
1 polymer ?
#
loop_
_entity_poly.entity_id
_entity_poly.type
_entity_poly.pdbx_seq_one_letter_code
_entity_poly.pdbx_strand_id
1 'polypeptide(L)'
;MQQQNAASGHDPMIECKGVWKVFGRKADEVIEGIRDGRMTKAEALSRFGCSVGVADATLSVARGEIFCIMGLSGSGKSTLLRHINRLIEPTRGEISIAGQRIDQMSAAELRYLRNHMIGMVFQHVALLPHRTVVDNTAFGLEARGIARSERRRLAMEKLELVGLGHWADHLPRELSGGMQQRVGLARALTSDPAILLLDEPFSALDPVIRRDLQDQFLSITRSMQKTAVFITHDLEEAMKLGNRVAIMRDARIVQVGRPEEILFSPADDYVRDFVRGISRQLVLRAQDIMRPLDTPTAQAELAGAKVTAHPGERLDALIARLANAPGSVAVRQDDCDVGVIGISDFLRAIQPM
;
A
#
# COMPACT_ATOMS: atom_id res chain seq x y z
N MET A 1 5.07 0.71 -29.08
CA MET A 1 5.14 2.02 -28.40
C MET A 1 5.76 1.80 -27.04
N GLN A 2 7.01 2.25 -26.87
CA GLN A 2 7.78 2.13 -25.63
C GLN A 2 7.21 3.12 -24.60
N GLN A 3 6.65 2.62 -23.49
CA GLN A 3 6.35 3.46 -22.33
C GLN A 3 7.65 3.71 -21.58
N GLN A 4 8.05 4.98 -21.55
CA GLN A 4 9.15 5.48 -20.74
C GLN A 4 8.79 5.38 -19.26
N ASN A 5 9.37 4.41 -18.57
CA ASN A 5 9.51 4.45 -17.12
C ASN A 5 10.44 5.62 -16.79
N ALA A 6 9.87 6.74 -16.34
CA ALA A 6 10.63 7.80 -15.69
C ALA A 6 11.14 7.25 -14.34
N ALA A 7 12.31 6.60 -14.38
CA ALA A 7 13.04 6.18 -13.20
C ALA A 7 13.63 7.42 -12.52
N SER A 8 13.03 7.81 -11.39
CA SER A 8 13.74 8.62 -10.40
C SER A 8 14.94 7.81 -9.90
N GLY A 9 16.13 8.44 -9.88
CA GLY A 9 17.43 7.78 -9.72
C GLY A 9 17.74 7.22 -8.33
N HIS A 10 16.92 6.32 -7.80
CA HIS A 10 17.24 5.47 -6.63
C HIS A 10 16.88 4.02 -6.92
N ASP A 11 17.79 3.10 -6.58
CA ASP A 11 17.53 1.66 -6.71
C ASP A 11 16.26 1.25 -5.95
N PRO A 12 15.35 0.48 -6.59
CA PRO A 12 14.11 0.07 -5.96
C PRO A 12 14.38 -0.82 -4.73
N MET A 13 13.56 -0.63 -3.69
CA MET A 13 13.59 -1.50 -2.51
C MET A 13 13.07 -2.90 -2.84
N ILE A 14 12.05 -2.98 -3.69
CA ILE A 14 11.49 -4.24 -4.20
C ILE A 14 11.34 -4.12 -5.70
N GLU A 15 11.79 -5.12 -6.44
CA GLU A 15 11.63 -5.19 -7.88
C GLU A 15 11.16 -6.59 -8.28
N CYS A 16 10.09 -6.65 -9.07
CA CYS A 16 9.55 -7.87 -9.66
C CYS A 16 9.65 -7.75 -11.18
N LYS A 17 10.24 -8.73 -11.85
CA LYS A 17 10.39 -8.78 -13.32
C LYS A 17 9.73 -10.02 -13.88
N GLY A 18 8.66 -9.83 -14.65
CA GLY A 18 7.96 -10.90 -15.35
C GLY A 18 7.57 -12.06 -14.45
N VAL A 19 7.03 -11.80 -13.26
CA VAL A 19 6.72 -12.83 -12.27
C VAL A 19 5.46 -13.59 -12.68
N TRP A 20 5.55 -14.92 -12.67
CA TRP A 20 4.45 -15.84 -12.96
C TRP A 20 4.20 -16.79 -11.80
N LYS A 21 2.93 -17.15 -11.62
CA LYS A 21 2.53 -18.29 -10.81
C LYS A 21 1.38 -19.03 -11.45
N VAL A 22 1.65 -20.26 -11.84
CA VAL A 22 0.65 -21.22 -12.29
C VAL A 22 0.70 -22.43 -11.37
N PHE A 23 -0.44 -22.79 -10.79
CA PHE A 23 -0.63 -23.98 -9.98
C PHE A 23 -1.10 -25.11 -10.88
N GLY A 24 -0.35 -26.22 -10.92
CA GLY A 24 -0.69 -27.39 -11.73
C GLY A 24 0.55 -28.02 -12.35
N ARG A 25 0.42 -29.25 -12.88
CA ARG A 25 1.54 -30.01 -13.43
C ARG A 25 2.06 -29.46 -14.77
N LYS A 26 1.20 -28.83 -15.55
CA LYS A 26 1.50 -28.30 -16.89
C LYS A 26 1.76 -26.79 -16.89
N ALA A 27 2.39 -26.30 -15.82
CA ALA A 27 2.56 -24.88 -15.58
C ALA A 27 3.33 -24.17 -16.72
N ASP A 28 4.42 -24.75 -17.21
CA ASP A 28 5.21 -24.15 -18.30
C ASP A 28 4.45 -24.09 -19.63
N GLU A 29 3.72 -25.16 -20.01
CA GLU A 29 2.90 -25.19 -21.21
C GLU A 29 1.80 -24.11 -21.17
N VAL A 30 1.19 -23.91 -20.00
CA VAL A 30 0.19 -22.85 -19.77
C VAL A 30 0.82 -21.47 -19.86
N ILE A 31 2.02 -21.26 -19.31
CA ILE A 31 2.71 -19.97 -19.40
C ILE A 31 2.97 -19.60 -20.86
N GLU A 32 3.56 -20.50 -21.65
CA GLU A 32 3.81 -20.23 -23.08
C GLU A 32 2.51 -20.03 -23.85
N GLY A 33 1.49 -20.86 -23.59
CA GLY A 33 0.18 -20.73 -24.23
C GLY A 33 -0.48 -19.38 -23.99
N ILE A 34 -0.41 -18.86 -22.75
CA ILE A 34 -0.96 -17.55 -22.39
C ILE A 34 -0.10 -16.41 -22.96
N ARG A 35 1.22 -16.55 -22.93
CA ARG A 35 2.16 -15.56 -23.46
C ARG A 35 1.98 -15.36 -24.97
N ASP A 36 1.76 -16.45 -25.71
CA ASP A 36 1.56 -16.42 -27.16
C ASP A 36 0.11 -16.04 -27.57
N GLY A 37 -0.78 -15.77 -26.62
CA GLY A 37 -2.19 -15.48 -26.88
C GLY A 37 -3.01 -16.69 -27.37
N ARG A 38 -2.48 -17.91 -27.26
CA ARG A 38 -3.14 -19.17 -27.67
C ARG A 38 -4.07 -19.74 -26.61
N MET A 39 -4.05 -19.17 -25.40
CA MET A 39 -4.79 -19.67 -24.25
C MET A 39 -5.20 -18.54 -23.31
N THR A 40 -6.42 -18.62 -22.81
CA THR A 40 -6.92 -17.78 -21.72
C THR A 40 -6.73 -18.43 -20.35
N LYS A 41 -6.86 -17.64 -19.28
CA LYS A 41 -6.86 -18.17 -17.90
C LYS A 41 -7.98 -19.20 -17.66
N ALA A 42 -9.15 -19.00 -18.25
CA ALA A 42 -10.28 -19.93 -18.13
C ALA A 42 -9.97 -21.27 -18.81
N GLU A 43 -9.35 -21.24 -19.99
CA GLU A 43 -8.91 -22.45 -20.70
C GLU A 43 -7.79 -23.18 -20.00
N ALA A 44 -6.85 -22.47 -19.37
CA ALA A 44 -5.82 -23.08 -18.53
C ALA A 44 -6.43 -23.95 -17.42
N LEU A 45 -7.51 -23.46 -16.79
CA LEU A 45 -8.22 -24.22 -15.76
C LEU A 45 -9.00 -25.39 -16.35
N SER A 46 -9.83 -25.16 -17.38
CA SER A 46 -10.75 -26.18 -17.90
C SER A 46 -10.04 -27.29 -18.70
N ARG A 47 -8.99 -26.96 -19.46
CA ARG A 47 -8.29 -27.92 -20.34
C ARG A 47 -7.07 -28.55 -19.67
N PHE A 48 -6.39 -27.83 -18.78
CA PHE A 48 -5.12 -28.26 -18.19
C PHE A 48 -5.18 -28.45 -16.67
N GLY A 49 -6.32 -28.15 -16.03
CA GLY A 49 -6.45 -28.20 -14.57
C GLY A 49 -5.50 -27.23 -13.86
N CYS A 50 -5.05 -26.19 -14.56
CA CYS A 50 -4.03 -25.26 -14.07
C CYS A 50 -4.66 -23.93 -13.68
N SER A 51 -4.47 -23.51 -12.42
CA SER A 51 -4.94 -22.22 -11.93
C SER A 51 -3.85 -21.17 -12.05
N VAL A 52 -4.13 -20.07 -12.77
CA VAL A 52 -3.19 -18.95 -12.94
C VAL A 52 -3.39 -17.94 -11.81
N GLY A 53 -2.40 -17.88 -10.92
CA GLY A 53 -2.40 -16.98 -9.76
C GLY A 53 -1.78 -15.62 -10.07
N VAL A 54 -0.68 -15.57 -10.83
CA VAL A 54 -0.02 -14.34 -11.28
C VAL A 54 0.48 -14.56 -12.71
N ALA A 55 0.29 -13.58 -13.58
CA ALA A 55 0.70 -13.63 -14.98
C ALA A 55 1.47 -12.36 -15.35
N ASP A 56 2.77 -12.53 -15.60
CA ASP A 56 3.69 -11.51 -16.09
C ASP A 56 3.75 -10.22 -15.27
N ALA A 57 3.74 -10.36 -13.93
CA ALA A 57 3.76 -9.21 -13.05
C ALA A 57 5.15 -8.56 -13.04
N THR A 58 5.22 -7.33 -13.55
CA THR A 58 6.40 -6.46 -13.47
C THR A 58 6.04 -5.19 -12.70
N LEU A 59 6.76 -4.94 -11.60
CA LEU A 59 6.57 -3.74 -10.78
C LEU A 59 7.85 -3.41 -10.02
N SER A 60 7.95 -2.16 -9.58
CA SER A 60 9.01 -1.69 -8.69
C SER A 60 8.42 -0.83 -7.57
N VAL A 61 8.99 -0.97 -6.38
CA VAL A 61 8.64 -0.21 -5.18
C VAL A 61 9.90 0.48 -4.66
N ALA A 62 9.86 1.80 -4.56
CA ALA A 62 10.93 2.64 -4.06
C ALA A 62 11.08 2.55 -2.53
N ARG A 63 12.23 3.02 -2.03
CA ARG A 63 12.47 3.14 -0.59
C ARG A 63 11.52 4.17 0.02
N GLY A 64 10.91 3.83 1.16
CA GLY A 64 9.93 4.70 1.85
C GLY A 64 8.58 4.84 1.15
N GLU A 65 8.36 4.14 0.04
CA GLU A 65 7.09 4.16 -0.70
C GLU A 65 6.05 3.25 -0.04
N ILE A 66 4.80 3.73 0.05
CA ILE A 66 3.61 2.92 0.30
C ILE A 66 3.00 2.55 -1.06
N PHE A 67 3.21 1.31 -1.49
CA PHE A 67 2.70 0.77 -2.73
C PHE A 67 1.46 -0.08 -2.48
N CYS A 68 0.33 0.33 -3.03
CA CYS A 68 -0.92 -0.38 -2.87
C CYS A 68 -1.18 -1.35 -4.04
N ILE A 69 -1.65 -2.56 -3.74
CA ILE A 69 -2.11 -3.53 -4.73
C ILE A 69 -3.61 -3.75 -4.55
N MET A 70 -4.37 -3.47 -5.60
CA MET A 70 -5.83 -3.52 -5.63
C MET A 70 -6.34 -4.51 -6.65
N GLY A 71 -7.62 -4.85 -6.55
CA GLY A 71 -8.34 -5.67 -7.52
C GLY A 71 -9.32 -6.62 -6.86
N LEU A 72 -10.14 -7.28 -7.68
CA LEU A 72 -11.17 -8.20 -7.20
C LEU A 72 -10.58 -9.42 -6.47
N SER A 73 -11.42 -10.12 -5.70
CA SER A 73 -11.04 -11.41 -5.11
C SER A 73 -10.59 -12.38 -6.20
N GLY A 74 -9.53 -13.17 -5.93
CA GLY A 74 -8.97 -14.10 -6.91
C GLY A 74 -8.12 -13.48 -8.03
N SER A 75 -7.83 -12.17 -7.99
CA SER A 75 -6.98 -11.50 -8.99
C SER A 75 -5.48 -11.76 -8.82
N GLY A 76 -5.04 -12.43 -7.75
CA GLY A 76 -3.63 -12.80 -7.54
C GLY A 76 -2.83 -11.96 -6.56
N LYS A 77 -3.44 -10.92 -5.96
CA LYS A 77 -2.78 -9.95 -5.06
C LYS A 77 -1.96 -10.61 -3.95
N SER A 78 -2.61 -11.43 -3.12
CA SER A 78 -1.95 -12.07 -1.98
C SER A 78 -0.89 -13.10 -2.41
N THR A 79 -1.05 -13.70 -3.60
CA THR A 79 -0.02 -14.56 -4.19
C THR A 79 1.21 -13.75 -4.58
N LEU A 80 1.03 -12.60 -5.23
CA LEU A 80 2.12 -11.68 -5.56
C LEU A 80 2.85 -11.18 -4.32
N LEU A 81 2.12 -10.76 -3.28
CA LEU A 81 2.73 -10.34 -2.01
C LEU A 81 3.52 -11.48 -1.33
N ARG A 82 3.00 -12.72 -1.37
CA ARG A 82 3.70 -13.91 -0.85
C ARG A 82 4.93 -14.27 -1.67
N HIS A 83 4.98 -13.93 -2.96
CA HIS A 83 6.21 -14.08 -3.76
C HIS A 83 7.31 -13.11 -3.35
N ILE A 84 6.97 -11.87 -2.99
CA ILE A 84 7.95 -10.91 -2.46
C ILE A 84 8.63 -11.47 -1.21
N ASN A 85 7.87 -12.09 -0.31
CA ASN A 85 8.41 -12.76 0.87
C ASN A 85 8.92 -14.21 0.59
N ARG A 86 8.85 -14.67 -0.66
CA ARG A 86 9.13 -16.05 -1.12
C ARG A 86 8.43 -17.16 -0.31
N LEU A 87 7.27 -16.88 0.29
CA LEU A 87 6.48 -17.89 1.02
C LEU A 87 5.85 -18.91 0.07
N ILE A 88 5.65 -18.50 -1.19
CA ILE A 88 5.26 -19.34 -2.30
C ILE A 88 6.31 -19.12 -3.38
N GLU A 89 6.83 -20.19 -3.97
CA GLU A 89 7.79 -20.07 -5.07
C GLU A 89 7.08 -19.59 -6.35
N PRO A 90 7.59 -18.55 -7.03
CA PRO A 90 7.11 -18.20 -8.36
C PRO A 90 7.39 -19.35 -9.33
N THR A 91 6.54 -19.51 -10.34
CA THR A 91 6.80 -20.47 -11.43
C THR A 91 7.90 -19.94 -12.34
N ARG A 92 7.88 -18.64 -12.64
CA ARG A 92 8.92 -17.93 -13.43
C ARG A 92 9.03 -16.48 -13.01
N GLY A 93 10.06 -15.81 -13.51
CA GLY A 93 10.35 -14.40 -13.24
C GLY A 93 11.31 -14.24 -12.06
N GLU A 94 11.63 -12.98 -11.80
CA GLU A 94 12.70 -12.63 -10.86
C GLU A 94 12.17 -11.62 -9.85
N ILE A 95 12.59 -11.77 -8.60
CA ILE A 95 12.28 -10.81 -7.54
C ILE A 95 13.59 -10.46 -6.85
N SER A 96 13.83 -9.17 -6.69
CA SER A 96 14.95 -8.65 -5.92
C SER A 96 14.48 -7.72 -4.81
N ILE A 97 15.17 -7.79 -3.67
CA ILE A 97 14.96 -6.93 -2.52
C ILE A 97 16.27 -6.21 -2.23
N ALA A 98 16.24 -4.87 -2.21
CA ALA A 98 17.42 -4.02 -2.07
C ALA A 98 18.55 -4.41 -3.04
N GLY A 99 18.20 -4.70 -4.30
CA GLY A 99 19.14 -5.12 -5.35
C GLY A 99 19.56 -6.59 -5.33
N GLN A 100 19.18 -7.37 -4.30
CA GLN A 100 19.57 -8.78 -4.18
C GLN A 100 18.45 -9.71 -4.65
N ARG A 101 18.77 -10.61 -5.57
CA ARG A 101 17.84 -11.64 -6.07
C ARG A 101 17.50 -12.67 -5.00
N ILE A 102 16.22 -12.80 -4.67
CA ILE A 102 15.78 -13.68 -3.58
C ILE A 102 15.73 -15.15 -3.96
N ASP A 103 15.69 -15.46 -5.25
CA ASP A 103 15.71 -16.84 -5.77
C ASP A 103 17.10 -17.47 -5.70
N GLN A 104 18.15 -16.64 -5.73
CA GLN A 104 19.55 -17.05 -5.60
C GLN A 104 19.99 -17.22 -4.14
N MET A 105 19.18 -16.79 -3.18
CA MET A 105 19.47 -16.93 -1.75
C MET A 105 19.34 -18.38 -1.29
N SER A 106 20.30 -18.82 -0.49
CA SER A 106 20.21 -20.03 0.31
C SER A 106 19.08 -19.93 1.34
N ALA A 107 18.68 -21.07 1.90
CA ALA A 107 17.66 -21.10 2.96
C ALA A 107 18.05 -20.29 4.20
N ALA A 108 19.35 -20.15 4.50
CA ALA A 108 19.84 -19.37 5.63
C ALA A 108 19.73 -17.86 5.36
N GLU A 109 20.17 -17.41 4.18
CA GLU A 109 20.06 -16.01 3.75
C GLU A 109 18.60 -15.56 3.68
N LEU A 110 17.72 -16.41 3.13
CA LEU A 110 16.29 -16.12 3.06
C LEU A 110 15.66 -15.99 4.46
N ARG A 111 16.06 -16.84 5.43
CA ARG A 111 15.62 -16.70 6.83
C ARG A 111 16.13 -15.42 7.45
N TYR A 112 17.38 -15.05 7.18
CA TYR A 112 17.96 -13.80 7.68
C TYR A 112 17.21 -12.58 7.13
N LEU A 113 16.96 -12.54 5.81
CA LEU A 113 16.18 -11.51 5.13
C LEU A 113 14.79 -11.34 5.76
N ARG A 114 14.06 -12.45 5.91
CA ARG A 114 12.72 -12.46 6.52
C ARG A 114 12.73 -11.98 7.96
N ASN A 115 13.73 -12.40 8.72
CA ASN A 115 13.79 -12.04 10.12
C ASN A 115 14.13 -10.56 10.30
N HIS A 116 15.06 -9.99 9.52
CA HIS A 116 15.59 -8.64 9.78
C HIS A 116 14.96 -7.54 8.92
N MET A 117 14.54 -7.85 7.68
CA MET A 117 14.13 -6.82 6.73
C MET A 117 12.62 -6.78 6.48
N ILE A 118 11.89 -7.89 6.69
CA ILE A 118 10.49 -8.01 6.26
C ILE A 118 9.57 -8.26 7.46
N GLY A 119 8.62 -7.36 7.70
CA GLY A 119 7.45 -7.61 8.54
C GLY A 119 6.28 -7.99 7.66
N MET A 120 5.50 -9.00 8.06
CA MET A 120 4.31 -9.42 7.32
C MET A 120 3.07 -9.47 8.21
N VAL A 121 1.97 -8.90 7.70
CA VAL A 121 0.63 -9.03 8.27
C VAL A 121 -0.24 -9.82 7.29
N PHE A 122 -0.88 -10.86 7.79
CA PHE A 122 -1.74 -11.76 7.01
C PHE A 122 -3.21 -11.36 7.13
N GLN A 123 -3.99 -11.65 6.09
CA GLN A 123 -5.44 -11.44 6.05
C GLN A 123 -6.15 -12.13 7.23
N HIS A 124 -5.88 -13.42 7.43
CA HIS A 124 -6.28 -14.15 8.63
C HIS A 124 -5.18 -14.08 9.67
N VAL A 125 -5.54 -13.64 10.87
CA VAL A 125 -4.56 -13.34 11.91
C VAL A 125 -3.89 -14.63 12.37
N ALA A 126 -2.64 -14.84 11.93
CA ALA A 126 -1.84 -16.00 12.29
C ALA A 126 -1.18 -15.81 13.67
N LEU A 127 -1.98 -15.64 14.72
CA LEU A 127 -1.48 -15.61 16.11
C LEU A 127 -1.30 -17.03 16.65
N LEU A 128 -0.31 -17.20 17.52
CA LEU A 128 -0.09 -18.42 18.26
C LEU A 128 -1.11 -18.49 19.42
N PRO A 129 -2.08 -19.42 19.38
CA PRO A 129 -3.24 -19.39 20.29
C PRO A 129 -2.88 -19.71 21.74
N HIS A 130 -1.75 -20.39 21.95
CA HIS A 130 -1.24 -20.81 23.26
C HIS A 130 -0.26 -19.79 23.87
N ARG A 131 -0.08 -18.62 23.24
CA ARG A 131 0.81 -17.56 23.73
C ARG A 131 0.01 -16.30 24.01
N THR A 132 0.49 -15.50 24.96
CA THR A 132 -0.12 -14.20 25.28
C THR A 132 0.02 -13.22 24.11
N VAL A 133 -0.72 -12.11 24.16
CA VAL A 133 -0.64 -11.02 23.18
C VAL A 133 0.77 -10.43 23.08
N VAL A 134 1.42 -10.19 24.21
CA VAL A 134 2.79 -9.66 24.24
C VAL A 134 3.80 -10.69 23.74
N ASP A 135 3.63 -11.98 24.03
CA ASP A 135 4.53 -13.02 23.54
C ASP A 135 4.34 -13.28 22.03
N ASN A 136 3.11 -13.12 21.52
CA ASN A 136 2.86 -13.09 20.08
C ASN A 136 3.58 -11.92 19.42
N THR A 137 3.47 -10.73 20.02
CA THR A 137 4.08 -9.50 19.52
C THR A 137 5.61 -9.57 19.54
N ALA A 138 6.19 -10.15 20.58
CA ALA A 138 7.63 -10.34 20.76
C ALA A 138 8.23 -11.51 19.95
N PHE A 139 7.42 -12.29 19.23
CA PHE A 139 7.85 -13.54 18.60
C PHE A 139 9.01 -13.37 17.61
N GLY A 140 8.99 -12.31 16.79
CA GLY A 140 10.08 -12.04 15.84
C GLY A 140 11.42 -11.81 16.54
N LEU A 141 11.42 -11.07 17.64
CA LEU A 141 12.61 -10.81 18.45
C LEU A 141 13.08 -12.06 19.22
N GLU A 142 12.16 -12.92 19.66
CA GLU A 142 12.49 -14.23 20.22
C GLU A 142 13.27 -15.08 19.21
N ALA A 143 12.82 -15.11 17.96
CA ALA A 143 13.50 -15.83 16.89
C ALA A 143 14.89 -15.24 16.54
N ARG A 144 15.16 -13.98 16.90
CA ARG A 144 16.49 -13.35 16.82
C ARG A 144 17.37 -13.62 18.03
N GLY A 145 16.86 -14.28 19.07
CA GLY A 145 17.59 -14.52 20.31
C GLY A 145 17.68 -13.30 21.24
N ILE A 146 16.84 -12.28 21.05
CA ILE A 146 16.82 -11.10 21.94
C ILE A 146 16.33 -11.51 23.33
N ALA A 147 16.99 -10.98 24.37
CA ALA A 147 16.68 -11.29 25.76
C ALA A 147 15.21 -11.02 26.10
N ARG A 148 14.63 -11.85 26.97
CA ARG A 148 13.19 -11.83 27.30
C ARG A 148 12.69 -10.48 27.81
N SER A 149 13.45 -9.83 28.67
CA SER A 149 13.13 -8.50 29.21
C SER A 149 13.01 -7.47 28.09
N GLU A 150 14.02 -7.42 27.21
CA GLU A 150 14.09 -6.45 26.13
C GLU A 150 13.01 -6.66 25.07
N ARG A 151 12.79 -7.91 24.64
CA ARG A 151 11.73 -8.20 23.66
C ARG A 151 10.33 -7.94 24.20
N ARG A 152 10.08 -8.15 25.50
CA ARG A 152 8.78 -7.77 26.11
C ARG A 152 8.63 -6.26 26.19
N ARG A 153 9.68 -5.51 26.56
CA ARG A 153 9.65 -4.04 26.58
C ARG A 153 9.28 -3.47 25.20
N LEU A 154 9.99 -3.89 24.15
CA LEU A 154 9.72 -3.46 22.78
C LEU A 154 8.33 -3.86 22.29
N ALA A 155 7.88 -5.08 22.63
CA ALA A 155 6.53 -5.52 22.30
C ALA A 155 5.44 -4.69 22.99
N MET A 156 5.66 -4.31 24.26
CA MET A 156 4.73 -3.44 24.99
C MET A 156 4.60 -2.06 24.34
N GLU A 157 5.71 -1.44 23.95
CA GLU A 157 5.69 -0.14 23.25
C GLU A 157 4.85 -0.20 21.95
N LYS A 158 4.95 -1.29 21.18
CA LYS A 158 4.14 -1.46 19.97
C LYS A 158 2.69 -1.80 20.27
N LEU A 159 2.41 -2.50 21.37
CA LEU A 159 1.04 -2.75 21.82
C LEU A 159 0.36 -1.47 22.30
N GLU A 160 1.07 -0.60 23.01
CA GLU A 160 0.57 0.72 23.40
C GLU A 160 0.21 1.57 22.18
N LEU A 161 1.08 1.57 21.16
CA LEU A 161 0.83 2.29 19.91
C LEU A 161 -0.50 1.86 19.26
N VAL A 162 -0.78 0.55 19.22
CA VAL A 162 -2.04 0.04 18.62
C VAL A 162 -3.21 -0.01 19.62
N GLY A 163 -3.05 0.57 20.81
CA GLY A 163 -4.10 0.65 21.84
C GLY A 163 -4.47 -0.69 22.49
N LEU A 164 -3.51 -1.61 22.61
CA LEU A 164 -3.67 -2.94 23.20
C LEU A 164 -2.74 -3.21 24.40
N GLY A 165 -2.10 -2.19 24.97
CA GLY A 165 -1.22 -2.35 26.14
C GLY A 165 -1.88 -3.09 27.31
N HIS A 166 -3.14 -2.77 27.64
CA HIS A 166 -3.89 -3.45 28.71
C HIS A 166 -4.23 -4.92 28.43
N TRP A 167 -4.13 -5.36 27.18
CA TRP A 167 -4.43 -6.73 26.75
C TRP A 167 -3.19 -7.62 26.66
N ALA A 168 -2.01 -7.11 27.03
CA ALA A 168 -0.72 -7.76 26.86
C ALA A 168 -0.66 -9.21 27.36
N ASP A 169 -1.22 -9.49 28.54
CA ASP A 169 -1.16 -10.81 29.17
C ASP A 169 -2.35 -11.73 28.82
N HIS A 170 -3.30 -11.26 28.01
CA HIS A 170 -4.42 -12.07 27.53
C HIS A 170 -4.01 -13.01 26.39
N LEU A 171 -4.83 -14.02 26.13
CA LEU A 171 -4.69 -14.94 25.00
C LEU A 171 -5.50 -14.45 23.79
N PRO A 172 -5.08 -14.78 22.55
CA PRO A 172 -5.78 -14.36 21.32
C PRO A 172 -7.28 -14.68 21.28
N ARG A 173 -7.70 -15.79 21.89
CA ARG A 173 -9.12 -16.21 21.95
C ARG A 173 -10.02 -15.25 22.75
N GLU A 174 -9.42 -14.42 23.59
CA GLU A 174 -10.11 -13.44 24.45
C GLU A 174 -10.28 -12.08 23.73
N LEU A 175 -9.76 -11.97 22.51
CA LEU A 175 -9.79 -10.76 21.69
C LEU A 175 -10.79 -10.85 20.55
N SER A 176 -11.39 -9.72 20.18
CA SER A 176 -12.15 -9.61 18.93
C SER A 176 -11.24 -9.78 17.70
N GLY A 177 -11.83 -10.12 16.54
CA GLY A 177 -11.06 -10.27 15.29
C GLY A 177 -10.23 -9.03 14.94
N GLY A 178 -10.78 -7.84 15.15
CA GLY A 178 -10.06 -6.59 14.92
C GLY A 178 -8.94 -6.31 15.92
N MET A 179 -9.11 -6.72 17.18
CA MET A 179 -8.01 -6.70 18.16
C MET A 179 -6.90 -7.66 17.75
N GLN A 180 -7.24 -8.86 17.27
CA GLN A 180 -6.25 -9.81 16.77
C GLN A 180 -5.46 -9.23 15.58
N GLN A 181 -6.13 -8.56 14.62
CA GLN A 181 -5.44 -7.89 13.50
C GLN A 181 -4.43 -6.85 13.99
N ARG A 182 -4.81 -6.04 15.01
CA ARG A 182 -3.91 -5.07 15.64
C ARG A 182 -2.70 -5.72 16.31
N VAL A 183 -2.86 -6.87 16.96
CA VAL A 183 -1.71 -7.66 17.48
C VAL A 183 -0.81 -8.12 16.33
N GLY A 184 -1.38 -8.55 15.20
CA GLY A 184 -0.64 -8.91 13.99
C GLY A 184 0.20 -7.75 13.45
N LEU A 185 -0.37 -6.55 13.41
CA LEU A 185 0.33 -5.32 13.02
C LEU A 185 1.44 -4.96 14.01
N ALA A 186 1.15 -4.95 15.32
CA ALA A 186 2.14 -4.70 16.36
C ALA A 186 3.32 -5.68 16.27
N ARG A 187 3.05 -6.97 16.03
CA ARG A 187 4.07 -8.01 15.83
C ARG A 187 5.00 -7.69 14.65
N ALA A 188 4.43 -7.29 13.52
CA ALA A 188 5.21 -6.91 12.34
C ALA A 188 6.09 -5.69 12.63
N LEU A 189 5.57 -4.69 13.36
CA LEU A 189 6.28 -3.46 13.71
C LEU A 189 7.34 -3.65 14.81
N THR A 190 7.15 -4.62 15.71
CA THR A 190 8.08 -4.89 16.84
C THR A 190 9.46 -5.33 16.37
N SER A 191 9.52 -5.95 15.19
CA SER A 191 10.76 -6.39 14.57
C SER A 191 11.53 -5.25 13.89
N ASP A 192 10.97 -4.03 13.87
CA ASP A 192 11.51 -2.86 13.17
C ASP A 192 11.99 -3.12 11.73
N PRO A 193 11.19 -3.79 10.88
CA PRO A 193 11.62 -4.19 9.55
C PRO A 193 11.79 -2.98 8.63
N ALA A 194 12.58 -3.13 7.56
CA ALA A 194 12.69 -2.11 6.50
C ALA A 194 11.49 -2.13 5.52
N ILE A 195 10.86 -3.31 5.39
CA ILE A 195 9.75 -3.58 4.47
C ILE A 195 8.57 -4.13 5.27
N LEU A 196 7.38 -3.57 5.04
CA LEU A 196 6.11 -4.08 5.57
C LEU A 196 5.27 -4.64 4.43
N LEU A 197 4.91 -5.92 4.51
CA LEU A 197 4.04 -6.60 3.57
C LEU A 197 2.69 -6.88 4.24
N LEU A 198 1.63 -6.27 3.74
CA LEU A 198 0.35 -6.21 4.42
C LEU A 198 -0.75 -6.76 3.53
N ASP A 199 -1.39 -7.86 3.93
CA ASP A 199 -2.46 -8.52 3.19
C ASP A 199 -3.81 -8.21 3.86
N GLU A 200 -4.53 -7.19 3.37
CA GLU A 200 -5.82 -6.71 3.90
C GLU A 200 -5.88 -6.53 5.44
N PRO A 201 -4.89 -5.87 6.07
CA PRO A 201 -4.76 -5.81 7.53
C PRO A 201 -5.88 -5.02 8.23
N PHE A 202 -6.72 -4.29 7.50
CA PHE A 202 -7.76 -3.42 8.04
C PHE A 202 -9.20 -3.86 7.69
N SER A 203 -9.32 -4.96 6.95
CA SER A 203 -10.59 -5.46 6.38
C SER A 203 -11.61 -5.90 7.45
N ALA A 204 -11.17 -6.43 8.58
CA ALA A 204 -12.04 -6.95 9.64
C ALA A 204 -12.31 -5.92 10.76
N LEU A 205 -12.02 -4.65 10.52
CA LEU A 205 -12.14 -3.57 11.50
C LEU A 205 -13.40 -2.75 11.28
N ASP A 206 -14.01 -2.29 12.37
CA ASP A 206 -15.08 -1.28 12.32
C ASP A 206 -14.58 0.04 11.71
N PRO A 207 -15.43 0.83 11.04
CA PRO A 207 -15.01 2.02 10.29
C PRO A 207 -14.23 3.06 11.11
N VAL A 208 -14.57 3.25 12.39
CA VAL A 208 -13.87 4.22 13.27
C VAL A 208 -12.45 3.72 13.58
N ILE A 209 -12.33 2.49 14.09
CA ILE A 209 -11.03 1.88 14.43
C ILE A 209 -10.15 1.76 13.19
N ARG A 210 -10.76 1.44 12.04
CA ARG A 210 -10.07 1.38 10.75
C ARG A 210 -9.37 2.70 10.44
N ARG A 211 -10.08 3.83 10.51
CA ARG A 211 -9.54 5.17 10.21
C ARG A 211 -8.39 5.51 11.16
N ASP A 212 -8.57 5.30 12.45
CA ASP A 212 -7.56 5.60 13.47
C ASP A 212 -6.26 4.82 13.21
N LEU A 213 -6.36 3.52 12.91
CA LEU A 213 -5.19 2.71 12.60
C LEU A 213 -4.53 3.07 11.27
N GLN A 214 -5.31 3.45 10.25
CA GLN A 214 -4.75 3.93 8.99
C GLN A 214 -3.93 5.21 9.21
N ASP A 215 -4.41 6.12 10.05
CA ASP A 215 -3.71 7.37 10.37
C ASP A 215 -2.44 7.10 11.21
N GLN A 216 -2.52 6.19 12.17
CA GLN A 216 -1.33 5.71 12.90
C GLN A 216 -0.32 5.05 11.97
N PHE A 217 -0.78 4.20 11.04
CA PHE A 217 0.08 3.52 10.07
C PHE A 217 0.79 4.53 9.15
N LEU A 218 0.08 5.55 8.68
CA LEU A 218 0.67 6.67 7.93
C LEU A 218 1.72 7.42 8.74
N SER A 219 1.46 7.67 10.02
CA SER A 219 2.41 8.32 10.92
C SER A 219 3.69 7.50 11.10
N ILE A 220 3.55 6.19 11.32
CA ILE A 220 4.68 5.25 11.48
C ILE A 220 5.52 5.17 10.20
N THR A 221 4.87 4.92 9.06
CA THR A 221 5.56 4.76 7.77
C THR A 221 6.31 6.03 7.37
N ARG A 222 5.72 7.21 7.60
CA ARG A 222 6.38 8.51 7.34
C ARG A 222 7.54 8.79 8.29
N SER A 223 7.34 8.64 9.59
CA SER A 223 8.38 8.95 10.59
C SER A 223 9.59 8.02 10.51
N MET A 224 9.38 6.76 10.13
CA MET A 224 10.43 5.74 10.09
C MET A 224 10.93 5.43 8.67
N GLN A 225 10.41 6.12 7.65
CA GLN A 225 10.74 5.91 6.23
C GLN A 225 10.70 4.43 5.78
N LYS A 226 9.71 3.67 6.29
CA LYS A 226 9.56 2.25 5.94
C LYS A 226 8.94 2.10 4.56
N THR A 227 9.42 1.14 3.76
CA THR A 227 8.73 0.73 2.53
C THR A 227 7.56 -0.18 2.89
N ALA A 228 6.38 0.04 2.32
CA ALA A 228 5.21 -0.80 2.55
C ALA A 228 4.59 -1.26 1.22
N VAL A 229 4.27 -2.55 1.14
CA VAL A 229 3.41 -3.10 0.08
C VAL A 229 2.12 -3.58 0.74
N PHE A 230 1.01 -3.00 0.33
CA PHE A 230 -0.26 -3.12 1.03
C PHE A 230 -1.37 -3.54 0.07
N ILE A 231 -2.06 -4.63 0.38
CA ILE A 231 -3.22 -5.12 -0.38
C ILE A 231 -4.50 -4.63 0.27
N THR A 232 -5.41 -4.12 -0.54
CA THR A 232 -6.79 -3.86 -0.15
C THR A 232 -7.77 -4.10 -1.29
N HIS A 233 -9.03 -4.26 -0.91
CA HIS A 233 -10.18 -4.21 -1.80
C HIS A 233 -10.92 -2.86 -1.72
N ASP A 234 -10.58 -2.00 -0.75
CA ASP A 234 -11.17 -0.68 -0.54
C ASP A 234 -10.37 0.38 -1.31
N LEU A 235 -11.05 1.04 -2.25
CA LEU A 235 -10.42 2.04 -3.11
C LEU A 235 -10.14 3.35 -2.38
N GLU A 236 -10.99 3.77 -1.44
CA GLU A 236 -10.70 4.97 -0.64
C GLU A 236 -9.45 4.77 0.20
N GLU A 237 -9.26 3.56 0.72
CA GLU A 237 -8.06 3.20 1.48
C GLU A 237 -6.80 3.26 0.61
N ALA A 238 -6.83 2.68 -0.59
CA ALA A 238 -5.70 2.74 -1.51
C ALA A 238 -5.36 4.18 -1.92
N MET A 239 -6.39 5.00 -2.17
CA MET A 239 -6.23 6.41 -2.53
C MET A 239 -5.73 7.26 -1.37
N LYS A 240 -6.15 6.93 -0.13
CA LYS A 240 -5.73 7.65 1.08
C LYS A 240 -4.28 7.32 1.46
N LEU A 241 -3.90 6.04 1.40
CA LEU A 241 -2.63 5.54 1.93
C LEU A 241 -1.51 5.44 0.89
N GLY A 242 -1.84 5.07 -0.35
CA GLY A 242 -0.86 4.72 -1.37
C GLY A 242 -0.18 5.93 -2.00
N ASN A 243 1.14 5.86 -2.15
CA ASN A 243 1.89 6.74 -3.04
C ASN A 243 1.69 6.33 -4.51
N ARG A 244 1.66 5.01 -4.76
CA ARG A 244 1.30 4.40 -6.04
C ARG A 244 0.37 3.22 -5.81
N VAL A 245 -0.49 2.98 -6.79
CA VAL A 245 -1.51 1.94 -6.77
C VAL A 245 -1.34 1.09 -8.02
N ALA A 246 -1.31 -0.23 -7.83
CA ALA A 246 -1.38 -1.23 -8.88
C ALA A 246 -2.75 -1.88 -8.88
N ILE A 247 -3.47 -1.82 -9.99
CA ILE A 247 -4.76 -2.52 -10.17
C ILE A 247 -4.50 -3.86 -10.85
N MET A 248 -4.96 -4.95 -10.24
CA MET A 248 -4.87 -6.31 -10.77
C MET A 248 -6.23 -6.85 -11.19
N ARG A 249 -6.26 -7.51 -12.36
CA ARG A 249 -7.40 -8.27 -12.88
C ARG A 249 -6.89 -9.54 -13.55
N ASP A 250 -7.58 -10.65 -13.32
CA ASP A 250 -7.28 -11.93 -13.98
C ASP A 250 -5.80 -12.35 -13.92
N ALA A 251 -5.19 -12.25 -12.73
CA ALA A 251 -3.78 -12.55 -12.47
C ALA A 251 -2.76 -11.55 -13.05
N ARG A 252 -3.20 -10.53 -13.79
CA ARG A 252 -2.33 -9.53 -14.42
C ARG A 252 -2.44 -8.18 -13.72
N ILE A 253 -1.35 -7.42 -13.77
CA ILE A 253 -1.36 -5.99 -13.45
C ILE A 253 -1.90 -5.26 -14.67
N VAL A 254 -2.96 -4.49 -14.49
CA VAL A 254 -3.64 -3.74 -15.56
C VAL A 254 -3.09 -2.32 -15.66
N GLN A 255 -2.90 -1.66 -14.52
CA GLN A 255 -2.37 -0.31 -14.44
C GLN A 255 -1.58 -0.13 -13.14
N VAL A 256 -0.47 0.59 -13.23
CA VAL A 256 0.30 1.08 -12.08
C VAL A 256 0.43 2.59 -12.25
N GLY A 257 0.09 3.35 -11.23
CA GLY A 257 0.20 4.80 -11.28
C GLY A 257 0.01 5.42 -9.91
N ARG A 258 0.17 6.73 -9.84
CA ARG A 258 -0.23 7.50 -8.67
C ARG A 258 -1.77 7.50 -8.55
N PRO A 259 -2.33 7.68 -7.34
CA PRO A 259 -3.77 7.84 -7.14
C PRO A 259 -4.46 8.75 -8.17
N GLU A 260 -3.86 9.88 -8.51
CA GLU A 260 -4.36 10.82 -9.51
C GLU A 260 -4.40 10.25 -10.93
N GLU A 261 -3.36 9.52 -11.34
CA GLU A 261 -3.29 8.89 -12.66
C GLU A 261 -4.35 7.78 -12.80
N ILE A 262 -4.58 7.01 -11.73
CA ILE A 262 -5.61 5.97 -11.70
C ILE A 262 -7.02 6.57 -11.85
N LEU A 263 -7.27 7.72 -11.20
CA LEU A 263 -8.59 8.36 -11.20
C LEU A 263 -8.88 9.15 -12.48
N PHE A 264 -7.90 9.91 -12.98
CA PHE A 264 -8.09 10.84 -14.10
C PHE A 264 -7.65 10.27 -15.45
N SER A 265 -6.82 9.23 -15.46
CA SER A 265 -6.31 8.57 -16.68
C SER A 265 -6.42 7.05 -16.56
N PRO A 266 -7.64 6.49 -16.41
CA PRO A 266 -7.83 5.04 -16.34
C PRO A 266 -7.38 4.38 -17.65
N ALA A 267 -6.60 3.30 -17.55
CA ALA A 267 -5.99 2.63 -18.69
C ALA A 267 -6.99 1.89 -19.58
N ASP A 268 -8.08 1.38 -19.00
CA ASP A 268 -9.17 0.71 -19.72
C ASP A 268 -10.53 0.95 -19.03
N ASP A 269 -11.60 0.45 -19.66
CA ASP A 269 -12.96 0.59 -19.13
C ASP A 269 -13.15 -0.11 -17.78
N TYR A 270 -12.40 -1.17 -17.50
CA TYR A 270 -12.45 -1.82 -16.21
C TYR A 270 -11.86 -0.94 -15.11
N VAL A 271 -10.72 -0.30 -15.33
CA VAL A 271 -10.18 0.66 -14.36
C VAL A 271 -11.14 1.84 -14.19
N ARG A 272 -11.72 2.34 -15.29
CA ARG A 272 -12.71 3.43 -15.26
C ARG A 272 -13.95 3.06 -14.43
N ASP A 273 -14.46 1.86 -14.61
CA ASP A 273 -15.59 1.33 -13.83
C ASP A 273 -15.19 1.11 -12.36
N PHE A 274 -13.98 0.62 -12.12
CA PHE A 274 -13.46 0.35 -10.78
C PHE A 274 -13.33 1.63 -9.93
N VAL A 275 -12.97 2.76 -10.54
CA VAL A 275 -12.83 4.05 -9.85
C VAL A 275 -14.10 4.90 -9.82
N ARG A 276 -15.19 4.40 -10.40
CA ARG A 276 -16.46 5.11 -10.45
C ARG A 276 -16.98 5.35 -9.02
N GLY A 277 -17.34 6.60 -8.73
CA GLY A 277 -17.90 6.99 -7.43
C GLY A 277 -16.88 7.38 -6.37
N ILE A 278 -15.58 7.36 -6.67
CA ILE A 278 -14.55 7.88 -5.76
C ILE A 278 -14.51 9.39 -5.77
N SER A 279 -14.51 9.97 -4.57
CA SER A 279 -14.39 11.41 -4.40
C SER A 279 -12.98 11.90 -4.74
N ARG A 280 -12.90 12.84 -5.68
CA ARG A 280 -11.64 13.47 -6.14
C ARG A 280 -10.89 14.16 -5.00
N GLN A 281 -11.59 14.64 -3.98
CA GLN A 281 -11.00 15.32 -2.82
C GLN A 281 -10.04 14.45 -2.00
N LEU A 282 -10.16 13.12 -2.13
CA LEU A 282 -9.27 12.19 -1.43
C LEU A 282 -7.87 12.10 -2.05
N VAL A 283 -7.72 12.56 -3.30
CA VAL A 283 -6.52 12.40 -4.12
C VAL A 283 -5.87 13.74 -4.44
N LEU A 284 -6.68 14.76 -4.72
CA LEU A 284 -6.19 16.07 -5.13
C LEU A 284 -5.43 16.79 -4.02
N ARG A 285 -4.35 17.48 -4.41
CA ARG A 285 -3.55 18.36 -3.58
C ARG A 285 -3.71 19.82 -4.02
N ALA A 286 -3.24 20.74 -3.19
CA ALA A 286 -3.29 22.17 -3.45
C ALA A 286 -2.70 22.52 -4.84
N GLN A 287 -1.54 21.92 -5.16
CA GLN A 287 -0.85 22.14 -6.43
C GLN A 287 -1.62 21.66 -7.67
N ASP A 288 -2.54 20.70 -7.51
CA ASP A 288 -3.24 20.10 -8.64
C ASP A 288 -4.42 20.98 -9.11
N ILE A 289 -4.84 21.93 -8.27
CA ILE A 289 -6.00 22.81 -8.53
C ILE A 289 -5.65 24.31 -8.47
N MET A 290 -4.44 24.66 -8.01
CA MET A 290 -4.03 26.06 -7.90
C MET A 290 -3.87 26.71 -9.27
N ARG A 291 -4.14 28.01 -9.31
CA ARG A 291 -3.85 28.85 -10.46
C ARG A 291 -2.54 29.63 -10.25
N PRO A 292 -1.79 29.86 -11.34
CA PRO A 292 -0.65 30.77 -11.29
C PRO A 292 -1.09 32.20 -10.93
N LEU A 293 -0.16 32.99 -10.41
CA LEU A 293 -0.37 34.36 -9.93
C LEU A 293 -0.22 35.43 -11.05
N ASP A 294 -0.54 35.04 -12.28
CA ASP A 294 -0.32 35.81 -13.50
C ASP A 294 -1.51 36.70 -13.90
N THR A 295 -2.66 36.57 -13.22
CA THR A 295 -3.87 37.36 -13.49
C THR A 295 -4.19 38.33 -12.34
N PRO A 296 -4.76 39.51 -12.63
CA PRO A 296 -5.20 40.46 -11.59
C PRO A 296 -6.19 39.83 -10.60
N THR A 297 -7.06 38.93 -11.08
CA THR A 297 -7.99 38.17 -10.24
C THR A 297 -7.25 37.27 -9.25
N ALA A 298 -6.25 36.52 -9.72
CA ALA A 298 -5.45 35.65 -8.86
C ALA A 298 -4.67 36.47 -7.80
N GLN A 299 -4.13 37.62 -8.17
CA GLN A 299 -3.43 38.51 -7.23
C GLN A 299 -4.36 39.12 -6.19
N ALA A 300 -5.58 39.51 -6.58
CA ALA A 300 -6.60 40.00 -5.65
C ALA A 300 -7.06 38.91 -4.69
N GLU A 301 -7.28 37.68 -5.18
CA GLU A 301 -7.60 36.51 -4.34
C GLU A 301 -6.44 36.19 -3.39
N LEU A 302 -5.19 36.28 -3.83
CA LEU A 302 -4.01 36.07 -2.97
C LEU A 302 -3.97 37.11 -1.84
N ALA A 303 -4.17 38.39 -2.16
CA ALA A 303 -4.18 39.46 -1.17
C ALA A 303 -5.28 39.30 -0.12
N GLY A 304 -6.40 38.66 -0.48
CA GLY A 304 -7.50 38.33 0.42
C GLY A 304 -7.39 36.98 1.14
N ALA A 305 -6.36 36.18 0.84
CA ALA A 305 -6.24 34.83 1.36
C ALA A 305 -5.90 34.84 2.86
N LYS A 306 -6.77 34.21 3.66
CA LYS A 306 -6.58 34.05 5.12
C LYS A 306 -6.01 32.68 5.50
N VAL A 307 -6.01 31.76 4.55
CA VAL A 307 -5.56 30.39 4.73
C VAL A 307 -4.36 30.18 3.81
N THR A 308 -3.27 29.65 4.36
CA THR A 308 -2.09 29.22 3.60
C THR A 308 -2.03 27.70 3.51
N ALA A 309 -1.56 27.20 2.37
CA ALA A 309 -1.40 25.77 2.12
C ALA A 309 -0.03 25.48 1.53
N HIS A 310 0.53 24.32 1.87
CA HIS A 310 1.69 23.79 1.14
C HIS A 310 1.22 23.15 -0.19
N PRO A 311 1.98 23.20 -1.30
CA PRO A 311 1.62 22.57 -2.59
C PRO A 311 1.16 21.11 -2.45
N GLY A 312 1.84 20.36 -1.58
CA GLY A 312 1.54 18.96 -1.29
C GLY A 312 0.36 18.71 -0.34
N GLU A 313 -0.29 19.73 0.21
CA GLU A 313 -1.42 19.60 1.15
C GLU A 313 -2.66 19.07 0.44
N ARG A 314 -3.37 18.12 1.06
CA ARG A 314 -4.53 17.46 0.46
C ARG A 314 -5.78 18.33 0.51
N LEU A 315 -6.65 18.15 -0.49
CA LEU A 315 -7.84 18.98 -0.66
C LEU A 315 -8.87 18.80 0.47
N ASP A 316 -9.05 17.58 0.97
CA ASP A 316 -9.92 17.27 2.11
C ASP A 316 -9.54 18.04 3.38
N ALA A 317 -8.24 18.11 3.70
CA ALA A 317 -7.72 18.90 4.82
C ALA A 317 -7.94 20.40 4.62
N LEU A 318 -7.77 20.90 3.39
CA LEU A 318 -8.00 22.30 3.05
C LEU A 318 -9.48 22.69 3.16
N ILE A 319 -10.39 21.84 2.69
CA ILE A 319 -11.84 22.07 2.80
C ILE A 319 -12.24 22.20 4.28
N ALA A 320 -11.71 21.34 5.16
CA ALA A 320 -11.99 21.41 6.59
C ALA A 320 -11.50 22.73 7.23
N ARG A 321 -10.36 23.27 6.78
CA ARG A 321 -9.83 24.57 7.24
C ARG A 321 -10.69 25.73 6.72
N LEU A 322 -11.11 25.68 5.45
CA LEU A 322 -11.96 26.69 4.83
C LEU A 322 -13.36 26.76 5.44
N ALA A 323 -13.88 25.64 5.97
CA ALA A 323 -15.15 25.65 6.71
C ALA A 323 -15.12 26.60 7.92
N ASN A 324 -13.94 26.84 8.51
CA ASN A 324 -13.76 27.75 9.65
C ASN A 324 -13.26 29.15 9.25
N ALA A 325 -12.67 29.29 8.06
CA ALA A 325 -12.16 30.55 7.53
C ALA A 325 -12.44 30.65 6.02
N PRO A 326 -13.68 31.02 5.62
CA PRO A 326 -14.07 31.05 4.22
C PRO A 326 -13.26 32.09 3.44
N GLY A 327 -12.78 31.72 2.25
CA GLY A 327 -12.02 32.60 1.38
C GLY A 327 -11.14 31.85 0.39
N SER A 328 -10.24 32.58 -0.25
CA SER A 328 -9.16 32.03 -1.07
C SER A 328 -8.05 31.42 -0.20
N VAL A 329 -7.29 30.50 -0.79
CA VAL A 329 -6.12 29.86 -0.18
C VAL A 329 -4.86 30.29 -0.94
N ALA A 330 -3.88 30.81 -0.22
CA ALA A 330 -2.54 31.06 -0.74
C ALA A 330 -1.73 29.77 -0.71
N VAL A 331 -1.17 29.34 -1.84
CA VAL A 331 -0.28 28.16 -1.89
C VAL A 331 1.17 28.63 -1.81
N ARG A 332 1.89 28.19 -0.78
CA ARG A 332 3.27 28.62 -0.48
C ARG A 332 4.26 27.47 -0.49
N GLN A 333 5.37 27.69 -1.18
CA GLN A 333 6.54 26.82 -1.15
C GLN A 333 7.77 27.65 -0.81
N ASP A 334 8.55 27.24 0.19
CA ASP A 334 9.77 27.93 0.62
C ASP A 334 9.57 29.44 0.83
N ASP A 335 8.52 29.79 1.58
CA ASP A 335 8.05 31.16 1.88
C ASP A 335 7.66 32.03 0.66
N CYS A 336 7.61 31.44 -0.53
CA CYS A 336 7.16 32.10 -1.75
C CYS A 336 5.72 31.71 -2.10
N ASP A 337 4.88 32.68 -2.45
CA ASP A 337 3.55 32.43 -3.01
C ASP A 337 3.70 31.86 -4.43
N VAL A 338 3.35 30.60 -4.62
CA VAL A 338 3.46 29.88 -5.90
C VAL A 338 2.13 29.74 -6.63
N GLY A 339 1.01 29.98 -5.94
CA GLY A 339 -0.31 29.92 -6.53
C GLY A 339 -1.41 30.36 -5.57
N VAL A 340 -2.63 30.43 -6.11
CA VAL A 340 -3.84 30.72 -5.33
C VAL A 340 -4.95 29.75 -5.72
N ILE A 341 -5.80 29.41 -4.75
CA ILE A 341 -7.00 28.59 -4.97
C ILE A 341 -8.21 29.41 -4.55
N GLY A 342 -9.07 29.75 -5.51
CA GLY A 342 -10.35 30.41 -5.28
C GLY A 342 -11.49 29.41 -5.09
N ILE A 343 -12.65 29.90 -4.64
CA ILE A 343 -13.85 29.05 -4.41
C ILE A 343 -14.26 28.31 -5.70
N SER A 344 -14.20 28.98 -6.84
CA SER A 344 -14.53 28.37 -8.14
C SER A 344 -13.59 27.23 -8.55
N ASP A 345 -12.35 27.23 -8.06
CA ASP A 345 -11.38 26.16 -8.33
C ASP A 345 -11.73 24.93 -7.49
N PHE A 346 -12.08 25.12 -6.22
CA PHE A 346 -12.62 24.06 -5.36
C PHE A 346 -13.88 23.44 -5.98
N LEU A 347 -14.83 24.26 -6.42
CA LEU A 347 -16.09 23.77 -7.01
C LEU A 347 -15.85 22.96 -8.28
N ARG A 348 -14.92 23.37 -9.14
CA ARG A 348 -14.54 22.60 -10.34
C ARG A 348 -13.84 21.29 -9.99
N ALA A 349 -13.00 21.28 -8.97
CA ALA A 349 -12.27 20.10 -8.52
C ALA A 349 -13.19 19.00 -7.96
N ILE A 350 -14.28 19.39 -7.28
CA ILE A 350 -15.21 18.44 -6.63
C ILE A 350 -16.37 17.98 -7.52
N GLN A 351 -16.62 18.63 -8.67
CA GLN A 351 -17.70 18.21 -9.56
C GLN A 351 -17.39 16.83 -10.18
N PRO A 352 -18.32 15.85 -10.09
CA PRO A 352 -18.21 14.61 -10.83
C PRO A 352 -18.33 14.88 -12.33
N MET A 353 -17.57 14.14 -13.15
CA MET A 353 -17.69 14.20 -14.62
C MET A 353 -18.83 13.34 -15.13
#